data_AF-A0A6A4AQD1-F1
#
_entry.id   AF-A0A6A4AQD1-F1
#
_cell.length_a   1.000
_cell.length_b   1.000
_cell.length_c   1.000
_cell.angle_alpha   90.00
_cell.angle_beta   90.00
_cell.angle_gamma   90.00
#
_symmetry.space_group_name_H-M   'P 1'
#
loop_
_entity.id
_entity.type
_entity.pdbx_description
1 polymer ?
#
loop_
_entity_poly.entity_id
_entity_poly.type
_entity_poly.pdbx_seq_one_letter_code
_entity_poly.pdbx_strand_id
1 'polypeptide(L)'
;MGRRLRLPNELLRRTAVTEAGDLLPYHRRQMSALDRSQQCAERARVEEQARQARYYNRRAKQTRSFEAGDRVWVYNPPRGPKATKFVHMWMGPLRVIEPAGYENYVLRREDKTGKPESIIAHVSFMVSFHAPTSLLEQTADDIEAELAGDSTDEGARRHDVEATSAAV
;
A
#
# COMPACT_ATOMS: atom_id res chain seq x y z
N MET A 1 -2.51 49.00 -44.05
CA MET A 1 -3.38 48.40 -43.01
C MET A 1 -3.62 46.92 -43.36
N GLY A 2 -2.66 46.03 -43.06
CA GLY A 2 -2.74 44.62 -43.44
C GLY A 2 -3.56 43.78 -42.46
N ARG A 3 -4.56 43.05 -42.94
CA ARG A 3 -5.34 42.10 -42.12
C ARG A 3 -4.46 40.88 -41.80
N ARG A 4 -4.40 40.48 -40.52
CA ARG A 4 -3.69 39.26 -40.09
C ARG A 4 -4.29 38.01 -40.76
N LEU A 5 -3.41 37.13 -41.23
CA LEU A 5 -3.77 35.79 -41.70
C LEU A 5 -4.35 34.98 -40.53
N ARG A 6 -5.50 34.37 -40.77
CA ARG A 6 -6.22 33.58 -39.76
C ARG A 6 -5.73 32.14 -39.77
N LEU A 7 -5.69 31.55 -38.58
CA LEU A 7 -5.26 30.18 -38.39
C LEU A 7 -6.38 29.23 -38.88
N PRO A 8 -6.06 28.07 -39.47
CA PRO A 8 -7.04 27.13 -40.02
C PRO A 8 -8.15 26.73 -39.02
N ASN A 9 -7.82 26.62 -37.73
CA ASN A 9 -8.79 26.33 -36.67
C ASN A 9 -9.85 27.42 -36.48
N GLU A 10 -9.56 28.69 -36.79
CA GLU A 10 -10.54 29.78 -36.72
C GLU A 10 -11.57 29.73 -37.84
N LEU A 11 -11.24 29.09 -38.96
CA LEU A 11 -12.17 28.84 -40.06
C LEU A 11 -13.07 27.64 -39.76
N LEU A 12 -12.52 26.59 -39.17
CA LEU A 12 -13.26 25.37 -38.84
C LEU A 12 -14.27 25.57 -37.70
N ARG A 13 -14.00 26.49 -36.76
CA ARG A 13 -14.93 26.81 -35.66
C ARG A 13 -16.05 27.79 -36.04
N ARG A 14 -16.10 28.26 -37.29
CA ARG A 14 -17.14 29.18 -37.77
C ARG A 14 -18.45 28.51 -38.16
N THR A 15 -18.51 27.17 -38.19
CA THR A 15 -19.80 26.48 -38.01
C THR A 15 -20.18 26.53 -36.52
N ALA A 16 -20.21 27.73 -35.95
CA ALA A 16 -20.99 27.99 -34.76
C ALA A 16 -22.43 27.86 -35.21
N VAL A 17 -23.02 26.69 -34.95
CA VAL A 17 -24.46 26.50 -35.02
C VAL A 17 -25.06 27.53 -34.05
N THR A 18 -25.64 28.60 -34.59
CA THR A 18 -26.18 29.74 -33.83
C THR A 18 -27.45 29.38 -33.05
N GLU A 19 -28.01 28.20 -33.30
CA GLU A 19 -29.14 27.64 -32.55
C GLU A 19 -28.66 26.37 -31.86
N ALA A 20 -28.43 26.43 -30.55
CA ALA A 20 -28.43 25.23 -29.74
C ALA A 20 -29.88 24.70 -29.67
N GLY A 21 -30.35 24.13 -30.78
CA GLY A 21 -31.58 23.36 -30.80
C GLY A 21 -31.48 22.18 -29.83
N ASP A 22 -32.63 21.60 -29.48
CA ASP A 22 -32.72 20.40 -28.65
C ASP A 22 -31.58 19.42 -28.95
N LEU A 23 -30.85 18.96 -27.91
CA LEU A 23 -29.77 17.99 -28.06
C LEU A 23 -30.25 16.88 -29.00
N LEU A 24 -29.63 16.81 -30.19
CA LEU A 24 -30.02 15.86 -31.23
C LEU A 24 -30.20 14.49 -30.57
N PRO A 25 -31.28 13.74 -30.85
CA PRO A 25 -31.51 12.42 -30.25
C PRO A 25 -30.27 11.51 -30.31
N TYR A 26 -29.47 11.67 -31.37
CA TYR A 26 -28.15 11.08 -31.52
C TYR A 26 -27.15 11.42 -30.41
N HIS A 27 -26.99 12.71 -30.08
CA HIS A 27 -26.11 13.18 -29.01
C HIS A 27 -26.57 12.68 -27.63
N ARG A 28 -27.89 12.69 -27.35
CA ARG A 28 -28.43 12.11 -26.10
C ARG A 28 -28.09 10.62 -26.00
N ARG A 29 -28.21 9.88 -27.11
CA ARG A 29 -27.85 8.46 -27.18
C ARG A 29 -26.35 8.26 -26.95
N GLN A 30 -25.49 9.09 -27.56
CA GLN A 30 -24.04 9.05 -27.33
C GLN A 30 -23.68 9.30 -25.87
N MET A 31 -24.27 10.32 -25.24
CA MET A 31 -24.01 10.59 -23.83
C MET A 31 -24.44 9.43 -22.94
N SER A 32 -25.63 8.86 -23.18
CA SER A 32 -26.08 7.68 -22.42
C SER A 32 -25.18 6.45 -22.61
N ALA A 33 -24.53 6.32 -23.77
CA ALA A 33 -23.59 5.24 -24.03
C ALA A 33 -22.24 5.48 -23.33
N LEU A 34 -21.76 6.73 -23.31
CA LEU A 34 -20.57 7.13 -22.56
C LEU A 34 -20.76 6.91 -21.07
N ASP A 35 -21.89 7.31 -20.50
CA ASP A 35 -22.20 7.11 -19.08
C ASP A 35 -22.19 5.63 -18.70
N ARG A 36 -22.78 4.77 -19.53
CA ARG A 36 -22.76 3.32 -19.31
C ARG A 36 -21.34 2.75 -19.38
N SER A 37 -20.55 3.20 -20.36
CA SER A 37 -19.16 2.76 -20.49
C SER A 37 -18.32 3.20 -19.28
N GLN A 38 -18.53 4.43 -18.81
CA GLN A 38 -17.86 4.96 -17.63
C GLN A 38 -18.24 4.14 -16.39
N GLN A 39 -19.53 3.84 -16.19
CA GLN A 39 -19.98 3.02 -15.06
C GLN A 39 -19.35 1.62 -15.07
N CYS A 40 -19.24 0.99 -16.25
CA CYS A 40 -18.56 -0.30 -16.36
C CYS A 40 -17.06 -0.18 -16.02
N ALA A 41 -16.38 0.84 -16.52
CA ALA A 41 -14.97 1.07 -16.25
C ALA A 41 -14.70 1.39 -14.77
N GLU A 42 -15.58 2.15 -14.12
CA GLU A 42 -15.49 2.48 -12.70
C GLU A 42 -15.68 1.24 -11.83
N ARG A 43 -16.65 0.37 -12.16
CA ARG A 43 -16.84 -0.91 -11.44
C ARG A 43 -15.58 -1.78 -11.51
N ALA A 44 -15.05 -1.99 -12.71
CA ALA A 44 -13.82 -2.75 -12.90
C ALA A 44 -12.62 -2.12 -12.15
N ARG A 45 -12.52 -0.78 -12.16
CA ARG A 45 -11.48 -0.06 -11.42
C ARG A 45 -11.60 -0.28 -9.91
N VAL A 46 -12.80 -0.20 -9.35
CA VAL A 46 -13.03 -0.39 -7.90
C VAL A 46 -12.68 -1.81 -7.49
N GLU A 47 -13.08 -2.81 -8.28
CA GLU A 47 -12.73 -4.22 -8.06
C GLU A 47 -11.21 -4.44 -8.07
N GLU A 48 -10.51 -3.89 -9.06
CA GLU A 48 -9.06 -4.02 -9.17
C GLU A 48 -8.34 -3.23 -8.06
N GLN A 49 -8.83 -2.06 -7.67
CA GLN A 49 -8.30 -1.31 -6.53
C GLN A 49 -8.47 -2.09 -5.22
N ALA A 50 -9.64 -2.71 -5.00
CA ALA A 50 -9.88 -3.55 -3.84
C ALA A 50 -8.94 -4.76 -3.81
N ARG A 51 -8.68 -5.38 -4.98
CA ARG A 51 -7.72 -6.47 -5.12
C ARG A 51 -6.29 -6.03 -4.81
N GLN A 52 -5.83 -4.92 -5.38
CA GLN A 52 -4.51 -4.37 -5.11
C GLN A 52 -4.37 -3.99 -3.63
N ALA A 53 -5.39 -3.37 -3.03
CA ALA A 53 -5.39 -3.05 -1.61
C ALA A 53 -5.24 -4.31 -0.76
N ARG A 54 -5.94 -5.41 -1.06
CA ARG A 54 -5.75 -6.70 -0.38
C ARG A 54 -4.31 -7.19 -0.48
N TYR A 55 -3.72 -7.18 -1.68
CA TYR A 55 -2.37 -7.67 -1.91
C TYR A 55 -1.30 -6.84 -1.18
N TYR A 56 -1.35 -5.52 -1.31
CA TYR A 56 -0.35 -4.64 -0.70
C TYR A 56 -0.52 -4.50 0.82
N ASN A 57 -1.76 -4.47 1.31
CA ASN A 57 -2.02 -4.39 2.76
C ASN A 57 -1.75 -5.70 3.48
N ARG A 58 -1.61 -6.83 2.78
CA ARG A 58 -1.26 -8.13 3.36
C ARG A 58 0.01 -8.08 4.24
N ARG A 59 1.02 -7.32 3.81
CA ARG A 59 2.30 -7.18 4.54
C ARG A 59 2.36 -5.97 5.47
N ALA A 60 1.33 -5.13 5.49
CA ALA A 60 1.17 -4.09 6.49
C ALA A 60 0.77 -4.77 7.81
N LYS A 61 1.72 -5.50 8.40
CA LYS A 61 1.55 -6.13 9.71
C LYS A 61 1.08 -5.05 10.68
N GLN A 62 0.09 -5.40 11.50
CA GLN A 62 -0.42 -4.59 12.60
C GLN A 62 0.71 -3.77 13.21
N THR A 63 0.51 -2.46 13.34
CA THR A 63 1.45 -1.55 14.00
C THR A 63 1.77 -2.13 15.36
N ARG A 64 2.94 -2.76 15.50
CA ARG A 64 3.38 -3.33 16.77
C ARG A 64 3.59 -2.18 17.72
N SER A 65 2.64 -1.95 18.62
CA SER A 65 2.78 -0.95 19.66
C SER A 65 3.67 -1.52 20.76
N PHE A 66 4.66 -0.74 21.18
CA PHE A 66 5.47 -1.05 22.35
C PHE A 66 5.13 -0.07 23.48
N GLU A 67 5.14 -0.59 24.71
CA GLU A 67 4.93 0.21 25.91
C GLU A 67 6.26 0.47 26.63
N ALA A 68 6.26 1.52 27.46
CA ALA A 68 7.40 1.82 28.33
C ALA A 68 7.66 0.63 29.27
N GLY A 69 8.86 0.07 29.20
CA GLY A 69 9.28 -1.06 30.01
C GLY A 69 9.46 -2.37 29.24
N ASP A 70 8.96 -2.46 28.01
CA ASP A 70 9.10 -3.65 27.17
C ASP A 70 10.55 -3.92 26.79
N ARG A 71 10.91 -5.21 26.71
CA ARG A 71 12.20 -5.64 26.17
C ARG A 71 12.11 -5.89 24.68
N VAL A 72 13.06 -5.34 23.93
CA VAL A 72 13.11 -5.39 22.47
C VAL A 72 14.52 -5.69 21.97
N TRP A 73 14.60 -6.37 20.83
CA TRP A 73 15.77 -6.40 19.97
C TRP A 73 15.64 -5.30 18.91
N VAL A 74 16.77 -4.66 18.58
CA VAL A 74 16.85 -3.61 17.57
C VAL A 74 17.73 -4.07 16.42
N TYR A 75 17.24 -3.92 15.21
CA TYR A 75 18.00 -4.17 14.00
C TYR A 75 19.06 -3.07 13.80
N ASN A 76 20.32 -3.45 13.94
CA ASN A 76 21.50 -2.62 13.76
C ASN A 76 22.40 -3.23 12.66
N PRO A 77 22.13 -2.94 11.38
CA PRO A 77 22.94 -3.45 10.28
C PRO A 77 24.37 -2.87 10.38
N PRO A 78 25.42 -3.66 10.10
CA PRO A 78 26.78 -3.18 10.16
C PRO A 78 26.98 -2.10 9.08
N ARG A 79 27.49 -0.93 9.49
CA ARG A 79 27.75 0.21 8.61
C ARG A 79 29.24 0.50 8.48
N GLY A 80 29.66 0.92 7.29
CA GLY A 80 31.00 1.41 7.02
C GLY A 80 31.95 0.40 6.34
N PRO A 81 33.18 0.84 6.01
CA PRO A 81 34.11 0.07 5.18
C PRO A 81 34.69 -1.19 5.86
N LYS A 82 34.56 -1.30 7.19
CA LYS A 82 34.98 -2.48 7.97
C LYS A 82 33.79 -3.39 8.33
N ALA A 83 32.62 -3.17 7.74
CA ALA A 83 31.44 -4.01 7.95
C ALA A 83 31.65 -5.39 7.32
N THR A 84 31.82 -6.41 8.15
CA THR A 84 31.85 -7.81 7.72
C THR A 84 30.44 -8.42 7.72
N LYS A 85 30.17 -9.30 6.75
CA LYS A 85 28.88 -10.00 6.58
C LYS A 85 28.46 -10.81 7.81
N PHE A 86 29.43 -11.21 8.64
CA PHE A 86 29.23 -12.06 9.82
C PHE A 86 28.98 -11.29 11.12
N VAL A 87 28.93 -9.96 11.08
CA VAL A 87 28.58 -9.16 12.27
C VAL A 87 27.11 -9.38 12.61
N HIS A 88 26.83 -9.67 13.88
CA HIS A 88 25.46 -9.85 14.36
C HIS A 88 24.67 -8.54 14.16
N MET A 89 23.57 -8.63 13.42
CA MET A 89 22.79 -7.47 12.98
C MET A 89 21.72 -7.06 14.00
N TRP A 90 21.51 -7.82 15.05
CA TRP A 90 20.51 -7.52 16.08
C TRP A 90 21.22 -7.09 17.36
N MET A 91 20.67 -6.08 18.03
CA MET A 91 21.19 -5.56 19.28
C MET A 91 20.14 -5.80 20.37
N GLY A 92 20.53 -6.34 21.52
CA GLY A 92 19.67 -6.41 22.69
C GLY A 92 20.03 -7.54 23.65
N PRO A 93 19.34 -7.59 24.82
CA PRO A 93 18.12 -6.84 25.20
C PRO A 93 18.26 -5.32 25.40
N LEU A 94 17.33 -4.56 24.78
CA LEU A 94 17.07 -3.16 25.10
C LEU A 94 15.70 -3.02 25.75
N ARG A 95 15.53 -2.02 26.62
CA ARG A 95 14.28 -1.68 27.28
C ARG A 95 13.71 -0.38 26.71
N VAL A 96 12.43 -0.37 26.35
CA VAL A 96 11.72 0.84 25.93
C VAL A 96 11.57 1.77 27.13
N ILE A 97 11.98 3.03 27.01
CA ILE A 97 11.86 4.04 28.07
C ILE A 97 10.61 4.89 27.83
N GLU A 98 10.56 5.55 26.67
CA GLU A 98 9.55 6.55 26.34
C GLU A 98 9.36 6.66 24.83
N PRO A 99 8.16 7.05 24.36
CA PRO A 99 7.94 7.40 22.96
C PRO A 99 8.65 8.72 22.62
N ALA A 100 9.43 8.73 21.54
CA ALA A 100 10.14 9.90 21.03
C ALA A 100 9.31 10.70 19.98
N GLY A 101 8.06 10.29 19.74
CA GLY A 101 7.15 10.88 18.76
C GLY A 101 7.05 10.07 17.46
N TYR A 102 5.88 10.16 16.82
CA TYR A 102 5.45 9.28 15.72
C TYR A 102 5.57 7.80 16.12
N GLU A 103 6.35 7.01 15.39
CA GLU A 103 6.60 5.59 15.66
C GLU A 103 8.04 5.35 16.15
N ASN A 104 8.68 6.37 16.74
CA ASN A 104 10.01 6.27 17.31
C ASN A 104 9.97 6.10 18.83
N TYR A 105 10.86 5.27 19.35
CA TYR A 105 11.00 4.99 20.78
C TYR A 105 12.43 5.24 21.25
N VAL A 106 12.58 5.80 22.45
CA VAL A 106 13.86 5.87 23.17
C VAL A 106 14.08 4.55 23.89
N LEU A 107 15.19 3.90 23.59
CA LEU A 107 15.55 2.58 24.08
C LEU A 107 16.81 2.67 24.95
N ARG A 108 16.82 1.96 26.07
CA ARG A 108 17.99 1.81 26.94
C ARG A 108 18.60 0.43 26.78
N ARG A 109 19.90 0.35 26.58
CA ARG A 109 20.59 -0.95 26.56
C ARG A 109 20.76 -1.54 27.96
N GLU A 110 20.45 -2.84 28.13
CA GLU A 110 20.55 -3.54 29.42
C GLU A 110 21.89 -4.30 29.58
N ASP A 111 22.50 -4.76 28.49
CA ASP A 111 23.67 -5.67 28.52
C ASP A 111 24.97 -5.09 29.09
N LYS A 112 25.12 -3.77 29.08
CA LYS A 112 26.39 -3.13 29.46
C LYS A 112 26.29 -2.64 30.89
N THR A 113 27.12 -3.20 31.78
CA THR A 113 27.33 -2.79 33.18
C THR A 113 28.05 -1.43 33.31
N GLY A 114 27.88 -0.54 32.34
CA GLY A 114 28.52 0.77 32.22
C GLY A 114 27.50 1.90 32.08
N LYS A 115 27.88 3.00 31.41
CA LYS A 115 26.93 4.11 31.15
C LYS A 115 25.74 3.59 30.32
N PRO A 116 24.50 3.90 30.71
CA PRO A 116 23.34 3.51 29.93
C PRO A 116 23.38 4.19 28.56
N GLU A 117 23.59 3.40 27.51
CA GLU A 117 23.50 3.86 26.12
C GLU A 117 22.02 3.96 25.75
N SER A 118 21.56 5.18 25.47
CA SER A 118 20.21 5.46 24.94
C SER A 118 20.26 5.57 23.42
N ILE A 119 19.36 4.87 22.74
CA ILE A 119 19.24 4.87 21.27
C ILE A 119 17.80 5.19 20.90
N ILE A 120 17.60 5.92 19.80
CA ILE A 120 16.28 6.16 19.23
C ILE A 120 16.12 5.22 18.03
N ALA A 121 15.03 4.45 18.01
CA ALA A 121 14.73 3.53 16.91
C ALA A 121 13.25 3.62 16.50
N HIS A 122 13.01 3.41 15.20
CA HIS A 122 11.67 3.28 14.63
C HIS A 122 11.10 1.89 14.92
N VAL A 123 9.79 1.78 15.09
CA VAL A 123 9.07 0.52 15.35
C VAL A 123 9.41 -0.59 14.36
N SER A 124 9.65 -0.25 13.09
CA SER A 124 9.98 -1.21 12.02
C SER A 124 11.32 -1.93 12.23
N PHE A 125 12.24 -1.33 13.00
CA PHE A 125 13.54 -1.93 13.33
C PHE A 125 13.51 -2.66 14.67
N MET A 126 12.37 -2.73 15.35
CA MET A 126 12.22 -3.31 16.67
C MET A 126 11.47 -4.64 16.60
N VAL A 127 11.91 -5.59 17.41
CA VAL A 127 11.25 -6.90 17.60
C VAL A 127 11.14 -7.18 19.10
N SER A 128 10.01 -7.71 19.54
CA SER A 128 9.81 -8.11 20.95
C SER A 128 10.86 -9.14 21.38
N PHE A 129 11.46 -8.94 22.57
CA PHE A 129 12.47 -9.85 23.11
C PHE A 129 11.88 -11.21 23.53
N HIS A 130 10.69 -11.19 24.10
CA HIS A 130 9.88 -12.37 24.34
C HIS A 130 8.66 -12.29 23.43
N ALA A 131 8.42 -13.30 22.61
CA ALA A 131 7.12 -13.49 21.98
C ALA A 131 6.27 -14.29 22.98
N PRO A 132 5.20 -13.72 23.57
CA PRO A 132 4.28 -14.48 24.40
C PRO A 132 3.70 -15.62 23.57
N THR A 133 3.60 -16.81 24.15
CA THR A 133 3.02 -17.98 23.44
C THR A 133 1.59 -17.69 22.96
N SER A 134 0.84 -16.83 23.67
CA SER A 134 -0.50 -16.39 23.30
C SER A 134 -0.56 -15.59 21.99
N LEU A 135 0.53 -14.91 21.61
CA LEU A 135 0.62 -14.21 20.32
C LEU A 135 0.87 -15.20 19.17
N LEU A 136 1.30 -16.43 19.45
CA LEU A 136 1.51 -17.44 18.40
C LEU A 136 0.18 -17.89 17.79
N GLU A 137 -0.85 -18.05 18.61
CA GLU A 137 -2.20 -18.43 18.15
C GLU A 137 -2.77 -17.37 17.20
N GLN A 138 -2.71 -16.09 17.59
CA GLN A 138 -3.13 -14.97 16.74
C GLN A 138 -2.34 -14.92 15.43
N THR A 139 -1.02 -15.16 15.48
CA THR A 139 -0.23 -15.21 14.24
C THR A 139 -0.57 -16.41 13.36
N ALA A 140 -0.99 -17.54 13.94
CA ALA A 140 -1.44 -18.70 13.18
C ALA A 140 -2.78 -18.41 12.49
N ASP A 141 -3.72 -17.81 13.20
CA ASP A 141 -5.02 -17.37 12.65
C ASP A 141 -4.82 -16.35 11.51
N ASP A 142 -3.92 -15.37 11.68
CA ASP A 142 -3.58 -14.40 10.64
C ASP A 142 -3.01 -15.09 9.38
N ILE A 143 -2.11 -16.07 9.57
CA ILE A 143 -1.53 -16.84 8.46
C ILE A 143 -2.59 -17.69 7.75
N GLU A 144 -3.48 -18.33 8.50
CA GLU A 144 -4.56 -19.14 7.95
C GLU A 144 -5.56 -18.28 7.14
N ALA A 145 -5.93 -17.10 7.66
CA ALA A 145 -6.75 -16.13 6.96
C ALA A 145 -6.09 -15.64 5.66
N GLU A 146 -4.77 -15.43 5.67
CA GLU A 146 -4.03 -15.08 4.45
C GLU A 146 -4.05 -16.20 3.40
N LEU A 147 -3.84 -17.45 3.81
CA LEU A 147 -3.85 -18.61 2.91
C LEU A 147 -5.23 -18.87 2.29
N ALA A 148 -6.30 -18.66 3.05
CA ALA A 148 -7.68 -18.77 2.55
C ALA A 148 -7.96 -17.76 1.42
N GLY A 149 -7.47 -16.52 1.55
CA GLY A 149 -7.59 -15.49 0.52
C GLY A 149 -6.88 -15.86 -0.79
N ASP A 150 -5.67 -16.41 -0.71
CA ASP A 150 -4.87 -16.79 -1.89
C ASP A 150 -5.52 -17.91 -2.70
N SER A 151 -6.09 -18.93 -2.03
CA SER A 151 -6.77 -20.05 -2.70
C SER A 151 -8.01 -19.60 -3.49
N THR A 152 -8.69 -18.56 -3.00
CA THR A 152 -9.90 -18.01 -3.63
C THR A 152 -9.56 -17.19 -4.88
N ASP A 153 -8.46 -16.42 -4.85
CA ASP A 153 -8.00 -15.60 -5.99
C ASP A 153 -7.40 -16.46 -7.12
N GLU A 154 -6.70 -17.55 -6.77
CA GLU A 154 -6.22 -18.56 -7.73
C GLU A 154 -7.39 -19.32 -8.40
N GLY A 155 -8.46 -19.63 -7.66
CA GLY A 155 -9.67 -20.24 -8.19
C GLY A 155 -10.43 -19.32 -9.16
N ALA A 156 -10.60 -18.04 -8.80
CA ALA A 156 -11.23 -17.04 -9.65
C ALA A 156 -10.48 -16.83 -10.97
N ARG A 157 -9.14 -16.75 -10.92
CA ARG A 157 -8.29 -16.65 -12.14
C ARG A 157 -8.48 -17.82 -13.09
N ARG A 158 -8.61 -19.05 -12.58
CA ARG A 158 -8.84 -20.23 -13.42
C ARG A 158 -10.20 -20.18 -14.10
N HIS A 159 -11.22 -19.77 -13.36
CA HIS A 159 -12.59 -19.68 -13.87
C HIS A 159 -12.75 -18.57 -14.92
N ASP A 160 -12.11 -17.41 -14.73
CA ASP A 160 -12.14 -16.32 -15.72
C ASP A 160 -11.38 -16.68 -17.00
N VAL A 161 -10.24 -17.37 -16.89
CA VAL A 161 -9.48 -17.84 -18.05
C VAL A 161 -10.25 -18.90 -18.84
N GLU A 162 -10.93 -19.84 -18.16
CA GLU A 162 -11.80 -20.82 -18.81
C GLU A 162 -13.04 -20.20 -19.47
N ALA A 163 -13.68 -19.23 -18.82
CA ALA A 163 -14.83 -18.50 -19.39
C ALA A 163 -14.44 -17.67 -20.62
N THR A 164 -13.26 -17.06 -20.61
CA THR A 164 -12.75 -16.28 -21.76
C THR A 164 -12.31 -17.20 -22.91
N SER A 165 -11.77 -18.38 -22.59
CA SER A 165 -11.39 -19.43 -23.56
C SER A 165 -12.61 -20.07 -24.23
N ALA A 166 -13.74 -20.22 -23.52
CA ALA A 166 -14.96 -20.82 -24.06
C ALA A 166 -15.81 -19.85 -24.92
N ALA A 167 -15.49 -18.56 -24.92
CA ALA A 167 -16.21 -17.52 -25.66
C ALA A 167 -15.57 -17.16 -27.02
N VAL A 168 -14.46 -17.83 -27.40
CA VAL A 168 -13.78 -17.73 -28.70
C VAL A 168 -14.12 -18.94 -29.54
#